data_AF-A0A936LV37-F1
#
_entry.id   AF-A0A936LV37-F1
#
_cell.length_a   1.000
_cell.length_b   1.000
_cell.length_c   1.000
_cell.angle_alpha   90.00
_cell.angle_beta   90.00
_cell.angle_gamma   90.00
#
_symmetry.space_group_name_H-M   'P 1'
#
loop_
_entity.id
_entity.type
_entity.pdbx_description
1 polymer ?
#
loop_
_entity_poly.entity_id
_entity_poly.type
_entity_poly.pdbx_seq_one_letter_code
_entity_poly.pdbx_strand_id
1 'polypeptide(L)'
;MSPSGFIVLLAVMAESLAAPAAAPPAGFPPAVSEALARTQDFAFNFDQPGFYALVEHVRAAPLSADPGPGPLRIDDWSVLLERPADHRGRLVTVTGVVGRNKDPFALASRPDLGLLTQVELRGEGQPIACTLIFTQDAASVPVGATIEATGYFLMIRQYYGDSGQARPAALIVSPGPTLIERAAARPTSKQSEQTLAWFFGALLVGLLLAVVVLRRGTRAARVEVGALHASRPAPLSVADDLARWAAEQERGRNGGA
;
A
#
# COMPACT_ATOMS: atom_id res chain seq x y z
N MET A 1 -31.82 29.78 10.17
CA MET A 1 -31.10 30.27 8.96
C MET A 1 -29.66 30.45 9.36
N SER A 2 -28.81 29.46 9.11
CA SER A 2 -27.36 29.50 9.43
C SER A 2 -26.58 29.78 8.14
N PRO A 3 -25.62 30.71 8.14
CA PRO A 3 -24.81 30.98 6.97
C PRO A 3 -23.74 29.88 6.83
N SER A 4 -23.74 29.27 5.64
CA SER A 4 -22.70 28.38 5.15
C SER A 4 -21.36 29.11 5.09
N GLY A 5 -20.39 28.65 5.89
CA GLY A 5 -19.00 29.07 5.79
C GLY A 5 -18.34 28.44 4.58
N PHE A 6 -18.03 29.27 3.58
CA PHE A 6 -17.23 28.93 2.41
C PHE A 6 -15.77 28.73 2.86
N ILE A 7 -15.25 27.50 2.84
CA ILE A 7 -13.82 27.25 3.01
C ILE A 7 -13.16 27.55 1.66
N VAL A 8 -12.46 28.67 1.60
CA VAL A 8 -11.57 29.04 0.49
C VAL A 8 -10.34 28.14 0.58
N LEU A 9 -10.25 27.12 -0.28
CA LEU A 9 -9.00 26.42 -0.55
C LEU A 9 -8.08 27.38 -1.32
N LEU A 10 -7.21 28.05 -0.58
CA LEU A 10 -6.06 28.77 -1.14
C LEU A 10 -5.11 27.74 -1.73
N ALA A 11 -5.21 27.55 -3.05
CA ALA A 11 -4.18 26.89 -3.84
C ALA A 11 -2.94 27.81 -3.84
N VAL A 12 -2.04 27.59 -2.90
CA VAL A 12 -0.69 28.16 -2.95
C VAL A 12 0.04 27.46 -4.10
N MET A 13 -0.12 28.01 -5.30
CA MET A 13 0.82 27.77 -6.40
C MET A 13 2.08 28.54 -6.02
N ALA A 14 2.91 27.93 -5.18
CA ALA A 14 4.28 28.37 -5.01
C ALA A 14 4.97 28.14 -6.36
N GLU A 15 5.06 29.21 -7.14
CA GLU A 15 5.94 29.32 -8.28
C GLU A 15 7.36 29.18 -7.73
N SER A 16 7.80 27.92 -7.67
CA SER A 16 9.13 27.55 -7.22
C SER A 16 10.11 28.18 -8.18
N LEU A 17 10.71 29.30 -7.77
CA LEU A 17 11.86 29.89 -8.44
C LEU A 17 12.91 28.80 -8.55
N ALA A 18 13.02 28.21 -9.74
CA ALA A 18 13.95 27.14 -10.04
C ALA A 18 15.36 27.65 -9.75
N ALA A 19 15.92 27.27 -8.62
CA ALA A 19 17.33 27.47 -8.34
C ALA A 19 18.13 26.84 -9.49
N PRO A 20 19.22 27.48 -9.95
CA PRO A 20 20.04 26.93 -11.02
C PRO A 20 20.44 25.51 -10.63
N ALA A 21 20.01 24.54 -11.44
CA ALA A 21 20.26 23.13 -11.18
C ALA A 21 21.77 22.90 -11.07
N ALA A 22 22.21 22.32 -9.95
CA ALA A 22 23.59 21.89 -9.81
C ALA A 22 23.95 20.97 -10.98
N ALA A 23 25.13 21.18 -11.55
CA ALA A 23 25.59 20.34 -12.66
C ALA A 23 25.62 18.87 -12.18
N PRO A 24 25.09 17.92 -12.97
CA PRO A 24 25.13 16.52 -12.60
C PRO A 24 26.60 16.08 -12.43
N PRO A 25 26.88 15.12 -11.55
CA PRO A 25 28.24 14.67 -11.31
C PRO A 25 28.86 14.19 -12.63
N ALA A 26 30.16 14.51 -12.80
CA ALA A 26 30.92 14.06 -13.95
C ALA A 26 30.94 12.53 -14.01
N GLY A 27 30.81 11.95 -15.21
CA GLY A 27 30.90 10.50 -15.45
C GLY A 27 29.69 9.90 -16.17
N PHE A 28 28.53 10.54 -16.14
CA PHE A 28 27.36 10.06 -16.88
C PHE A 28 27.44 10.37 -18.38
N PRO A 29 26.88 9.48 -19.24
CA PRO A 29 26.62 9.81 -20.64
C PRO A 29 25.76 11.09 -20.75
N PRO A 30 25.98 11.94 -21.77
CA PRO A 30 25.27 13.22 -21.92
C PRO A 30 23.73 13.08 -21.84
N ALA A 31 23.19 12.03 -22.45
CA ALA A 31 21.74 11.76 -22.43
C ALA A 31 21.20 11.52 -21.01
N VAL A 32 21.97 10.85 -20.14
CA VAL A 32 21.58 10.61 -18.74
C VAL A 32 21.67 11.92 -17.95
N SER A 33 22.75 12.68 -18.12
CA SER A 33 22.92 13.99 -17.48
C SER A 33 21.79 14.97 -17.82
N GLU A 34 21.42 15.08 -19.10
CA GLU A 34 20.30 15.91 -19.54
C GLU A 34 18.94 15.44 -18.97
N ALA A 35 18.73 14.12 -18.91
CA ALA A 35 17.52 13.56 -18.34
C ALA A 35 17.40 13.84 -16.84
N LEU A 36 18.51 13.73 -16.09
CA LEU A 36 18.58 14.07 -14.66
C LEU A 36 18.35 15.56 -14.40
N ALA A 37 18.89 16.44 -15.25
CA ALA A 37 18.67 17.88 -15.14
C ALA A 37 17.19 18.28 -15.31
N ARG A 38 16.40 17.49 -16.04
CA ARG A 38 14.95 17.71 -16.24
C ARG A 38 14.06 17.08 -15.16
N THR A 39 14.62 16.27 -14.25
CA THR A 39 13.83 15.66 -13.17
C THR A 39 13.28 16.74 -12.23
N GLN A 40 12.05 16.59 -11.79
CA GLN A 40 11.38 17.50 -10.86
C GLN A 40 11.27 16.84 -9.49
N ASP A 41 11.71 17.53 -8.45
CA ASP A 41 11.50 17.11 -7.07
C ASP A 41 10.04 17.37 -6.64
N PHE A 42 9.64 16.68 -5.59
CA PHE A 42 8.31 16.72 -4.96
C PHE A 42 7.15 16.31 -5.85
N ALA A 43 7.39 15.66 -6.99
CA ALA A 43 6.34 15.05 -7.79
C ALA A 43 5.74 13.81 -7.09
N PHE A 44 4.45 13.56 -7.30
CA PHE A 44 3.74 12.39 -6.73
C PHE A 44 4.07 11.07 -7.44
N ASN A 45 4.58 11.13 -8.65
CA ASN A 45 5.09 9.98 -9.39
C ASN A 45 6.57 10.19 -9.71
N PHE A 46 7.26 9.08 -9.96
CA PHE A 46 8.65 9.08 -10.42
C PHE A 46 8.77 8.68 -11.89
N ASP A 47 7.65 8.72 -12.62
CA ASP A 47 7.57 8.45 -14.05
C ASP A 47 8.08 9.69 -14.81
N GLN A 48 9.41 9.83 -14.84
CA GLN A 48 10.09 10.98 -15.41
C GLN A 48 11.29 10.53 -16.27
N PRO A 49 11.71 11.32 -17.27
CA PRO A 49 12.84 10.97 -18.14
C PRO A 49 14.11 10.58 -17.38
N GLY A 50 14.44 11.29 -16.29
CA GLY A 50 15.62 10.98 -15.49
C GLY A 50 15.54 9.64 -14.75
N PHE A 51 14.34 9.18 -14.38
CA PHE A 51 14.15 7.84 -13.82
C PHE A 51 14.51 6.76 -14.82
N TYR A 52 13.94 6.83 -16.03
CA TYR A 52 14.18 5.84 -17.08
C TYR A 52 15.64 5.78 -17.49
N ALA A 53 16.26 6.95 -17.74
CA ALA A 53 17.67 7.03 -18.11
C ALA A 53 18.60 6.44 -17.03
N LEU A 54 18.28 6.68 -15.76
CA LEU A 54 19.07 6.17 -14.65
C LEU A 54 18.90 4.65 -14.46
N VAL A 55 17.69 4.13 -14.59
CA VAL A 55 17.43 2.68 -14.56
C VAL A 55 18.19 1.96 -15.68
N GLU A 56 18.14 2.50 -16.90
CA GLU A 56 18.85 1.97 -18.06
C GLU A 56 20.37 1.96 -17.82
N HIS A 57 20.91 3.07 -17.31
CA HIS A 57 22.33 3.19 -16.96
C HIS A 57 22.76 2.18 -15.89
N VAL A 58 22.01 2.09 -14.79
CA VAL A 58 22.31 1.17 -13.67
C VAL A 58 22.25 -0.29 -14.11
N ARG A 59 21.37 -0.64 -15.05
CA ARG A 59 21.34 -1.98 -15.65
C ARG A 59 22.54 -2.27 -16.53
N ALA A 60 22.91 -1.31 -17.38
CA ALA A 60 24.00 -1.50 -18.35
C ALA A 60 25.37 -1.57 -17.66
N ALA A 61 25.57 -0.80 -16.59
CA ALA A 61 26.80 -0.74 -15.82
C ALA A 61 26.47 -0.79 -14.32
N PRO A 62 26.24 -1.99 -13.74
CA PRO A 62 25.92 -2.13 -12.33
C PRO A 62 27.12 -1.67 -11.49
N LEU A 63 27.01 -0.47 -10.90
CA LEU A 63 28.00 0.17 -10.03
C LEU A 63 29.44 -0.11 -10.49
N SER A 64 29.76 0.28 -11.72
CA SER A 64 31.14 0.23 -12.20
C SER A 64 32.05 1.00 -11.24
N ALA A 65 33.23 0.45 -10.96
CA ALA A 65 34.27 1.02 -10.12
C ALA A 65 34.87 2.28 -10.79
N ASP A 66 34.03 3.30 -10.95
CA ASP A 66 34.42 4.59 -11.48
C ASP A 66 35.46 5.19 -10.52
N PRO A 67 36.61 5.69 -10.98
CA PRO A 67 37.66 6.28 -10.13
C PRO A 67 37.25 7.61 -9.48
N GLY A 68 35.96 7.97 -9.52
CA GLY A 68 35.42 9.12 -8.84
C GLY A 68 35.46 9.02 -7.32
N PRO A 69 35.05 10.09 -6.60
CA PRO A 69 34.86 10.01 -5.17
C PRO A 69 33.90 8.86 -4.86
N GLY A 70 34.27 8.01 -3.90
CA GLY A 70 33.46 6.86 -3.51
C GLY A 70 32.04 7.24 -3.06
N PRO A 71 31.16 6.24 -2.87
CA PRO A 71 29.77 6.47 -2.47
C PRO A 71 29.68 7.41 -1.25
N LEU A 72 28.86 8.45 -1.36
CA LEU A 72 28.60 9.35 -0.23
C LEU A 72 27.70 8.63 0.77
N ARG A 73 28.21 8.35 1.97
CA ARG A 73 27.40 7.79 3.05
C ARG A 73 26.46 8.86 3.59
N ILE A 74 25.15 8.55 3.61
CA ILE A 74 24.10 9.43 4.10
C ILE A 74 23.48 8.80 5.35
N ASP A 75 23.97 9.21 6.51
CA ASP A 75 23.43 8.79 7.81
C ASP A 75 22.20 9.62 8.23
N ASP A 76 22.07 10.85 7.71
CA ASP A 76 20.89 11.71 7.88
C ASP A 76 20.24 12.01 6.53
N TRP A 77 19.02 11.51 6.33
CA TRP A 77 18.26 11.65 5.10
C TRP A 77 17.70 13.07 4.91
N SER A 78 17.73 13.92 5.95
CA SER A 78 17.37 15.34 5.84
C SER A 78 18.21 16.06 4.78
N VAL A 79 19.48 15.69 4.64
CA VAL A 79 20.42 16.27 3.67
C VAL A 79 19.92 16.12 2.23
N LEU A 80 19.26 15.00 1.91
CA LEU A 80 18.66 14.77 0.59
C LEU A 80 17.42 15.64 0.36
N LEU A 81 16.70 15.99 1.43
CA LEU A 81 15.50 16.82 1.38
C LEU A 81 15.83 18.31 1.23
N GLU A 82 16.85 18.79 1.95
CA GLU A 82 17.22 20.21 1.98
C GLU A 82 17.80 20.68 0.65
N ARG A 83 18.59 19.83 -0.01
CA ARG A 83 19.34 20.20 -1.22
C ARG A 83 19.33 19.08 -2.27
N PRO A 84 18.15 18.64 -2.76
CA PRO A 84 18.04 17.47 -3.63
C PRO A 84 18.85 17.60 -4.93
N ALA A 85 18.89 18.78 -5.52
CA ALA A 85 19.63 19.03 -6.76
C ALA A 85 21.14 18.74 -6.62
N ASP A 86 21.75 19.01 -5.45
CA ASP A 86 23.18 18.79 -5.22
C ASP A 86 23.56 17.31 -5.05
N HIS A 87 22.58 16.47 -4.77
CA HIS A 87 22.74 15.03 -4.62
C HIS A 87 22.28 14.26 -5.86
N ARG A 88 21.61 14.90 -6.80
CA ARG A 88 21.05 14.22 -7.98
C ARG A 88 22.13 13.60 -8.85
N GLY A 89 21.94 12.33 -9.18
CA GLY A 89 22.91 11.52 -9.90
C GLY A 89 24.12 11.14 -9.05
N ARG A 90 24.26 11.59 -7.80
CA ARG A 90 25.39 11.17 -6.97
C ARG A 90 25.16 9.77 -6.44
N LEU A 91 26.24 9.00 -6.40
CA LEU A 91 26.23 7.70 -5.77
C LEU A 91 26.20 7.89 -4.24
N VAL A 92 25.15 7.39 -3.62
CA VAL A 92 24.90 7.49 -2.18
C VAL A 92 24.72 6.11 -1.57
N THR A 93 25.14 5.97 -0.32
CA THR A 93 24.90 4.77 0.49
C THR A 93 23.97 5.15 1.64
N VAL A 94 22.86 4.43 1.74
CA VAL A 94 21.88 4.60 2.83
C VAL A 94 21.70 3.28 3.57
N THR A 95 21.45 3.38 4.87
CA THR A 95 21.06 2.25 5.72
C THR A 95 19.66 2.51 6.28
N GLY A 96 18.81 1.47 6.33
CA GLY A 96 17.49 1.59 6.92
C GLY A 96 16.78 0.25 7.06
N VAL A 97 15.65 0.27 7.78
CA VAL A 97 14.80 -0.90 8.00
C VAL A 97 13.75 -0.97 6.89
N VAL A 98 13.62 -2.14 6.26
CA VAL A 98 12.63 -2.39 5.22
C VAL A 98 11.22 -2.30 5.80
N GLY A 99 10.50 -1.23 5.51
CA GLY A 99 9.11 -1.04 5.91
C GLY A 99 8.13 -1.67 4.94
N ARG A 100 8.47 -1.69 3.64
CA ARG A 100 7.67 -2.30 2.58
C ARG A 100 8.57 -2.86 1.50
N ASN A 101 8.25 -4.05 1.00
CA ASN A 101 8.83 -4.62 -0.21
C ASN A 101 7.67 -4.96 -1.15
N LYS A 102 7.61 -4.36 -2.33
CA LYS A 102 6.55 -4.63 -3.31
C LYS A 102 6.99 -5.75 -4.25
N ASP A 103 6.02 -6.48 -4.78
CA ASP A 103 6.27 -7.47 -5.82
C ASP A 103 6.99 -6.81 -7.02
N PRO A 104 7.89 -7.54 -7.70
CA PRO A 104 8.54 -7.06 -8.90
C PRO A 104 7.51 -6.60 -9.94
N PHE A 105 7.78 -5.46 -10.59
CA PHE A 105 6.88 -4.85 -11.56
C PHE A 105 7.64 -4.47 -12.83
N ALA A 106 6.93 -4.48 -13.96
CA ALA A 106 7.42 -3.94 -15.22
C ALA A 106 6.82 -2.55 -15.46
N LEU A 107 7.58 -1.68 -16.11
CA LEU A 107 7.09 -0.37 -16.54
C LEU A 107 6.36 -0.53 -17.88
N ALA A 108 5.06 -0.23 -17.92
CA ALA A 108 4.26 -0.39 -19.13
C ALA A 108 4.77 0.44 -20.32
N SER A 109 5.29 1.64 -20.04
CA SER A 109 5.88 2.57 -21.02
C SER A 109 7.27 2.16 -21.50
N ARG A 110 7.99 1.34 -20.74
CA ARG A 110 9.39 0.96 -20.95
C ARG A 110 9.63 -0.51 -20.58
N PRO A 111 9.02 -1.47 -21.30
CA PRO A 111 9.17 -2.89 -21.01
C PRO A 111 10.61 -3.40 -21.25
N ASP A 112 11.38 -2.68 -22.07
CA ASP A 112 12.81 -2.89 -22.30
C ASP A 112 13.65 -2.81 -21.02
N LEU A 113 13.18 -2.07 -20.01
CA LEU A 113 13.84 -1.93 -18.72
C LEU A 113 13.60 -3.11 -17.77
N GLY A 114 12.93 -4.18 -18.20
CA GLY A 114 12.74 -5.41 -17.43
C GLY A 114 11.97 -5.23 -16.12
N LEU A 115 12.09 -6.21 -15.22
CA LEU A 115 11.44 -6.20 -13.92
C LEU A 115 12.23 -5.39 -12.90
N LEU A 116 11.55 -4.52 -12.17
CA LEU A 116 12.08 -3.68 -11.10
C LEU A 116 11.45 -4.07 -9.77
N THR A 117 12.20 -3.94 -8.67
CA THR A 117 11.67 -4.13 -7.32
C THR A 117 11.64 -2.79 -6.59
N GLN A 118 10.52 -2.47 -5.93
CA GLN A 118 10.41 -1.27 -5.09
C GLN A 118 10.46 -1.64 -3.62
N VAL A 119 11.46 -1.10 -2.91
CA VAL A 119 11.61 -1.26 -1.47
C VAL A 119 11.51 0.11 -0.79
N GLU A 120 10.72 0.22 0.27
CA GLU A 120 10.62 1.43 1.09
C GLU A 120 11.30 1.19 2.42
N LEU A 121 12.36 1.95 2.68
CA LEU A 121 13.08 1.99 3.93
C LEU A 121 12.51 3.06 4.87
N ARG A 122 12.57 2.73 6.15
CA ARG A 122 12.36 3.63 7.28
C ARG A 122 13.64 3.65 8.09
N GLY A 123 14.15 4.84 8.40
CA GLY A 123 15.23 4.98 9.37
C GLY A 123 14.67 5.46 10.71
N GLU A 124 15.30 5.05 11.79
CA GLU A 124 15.00 5.60 13.11
C GLU A 124 15.40 7.08 13.15
N GLY A 125 14.50 7.95 13.61
CA GLY A 125 14.74 9.40 13.67
C GLY A 125 14.78 10.12 12.32
N GLN A 126 14.62 9.43 11.19
CA GLN A 126 14.70 10.05 9.87
C GLN A 126 13.42 10.85 9.55
N PRO A 127 13.54 12.07 8.98
CA PRO A 127 12.38 12.94 8.72
C PRO A 127 11.55 12.49 7.51
N ILE A 128 12.13 11.69 6.62
CA ILE A 128 11.52 11.21 5.38
C ILE A 128 11.64 9.69 5.26
N ALA A 129 10.89 9.08 4.36
CA ALA A 129 11.14 7.70 3.94
C ALA A 129 12.22 7.66 2.84
N CYS A 130 12.78 6.48 2.56
CA CYS A 130 13.63 6.27 1.40
C CYS A 130 13.04 5.17 0.52
N THR A 131 12.79 5.47 -0.74
CA THR A 131 12.32 4.52 -1.76
C THR A 131 13.52 4.09 -2.59
N LEU A 132 13.78 2.79 -2.59
CA LEU A 132 14.78 2.15 -3.44
C LEU A 132 14.08 1.48 -4.61
N ILE A 133 14.58 1.73 -5.82
CA ILE A 133 14.22 0.99 -7.01
C ILE A 133 15.41 0.12 -7.39
N PHE A 134 15.24 -1.19 -7.23
CA PHE A 134 16.24 -2.17 -7.60
C PHE A 134 16.04 -2.65 -9.03
N THR A 135 17.13 -2.70 -9.79
CA THR A 135 17.13 -3.24 -11.15
C THR A 135 17.39 -4.75 -11.18
N GLN A 136 17.90 -5.33 -10.11
CA GLN A 136 17.96 -6.78 -9.89
C GLN A 136 16.81 -7.23 -8.99
N ASP A 137 16.56 -8.54 -8.96
CA ASP A 137 15.54 -9.12 -8.09
C ASP A 137 15.91 -8.94 -6.62
N ALA A 138 15.01 -8.33 -5.86
CA ALA A 138 15.11 -8.13 -4.42
C ALA A 138 13.82 -8.54 -3.70
N ALA A 139 12.97 -9.36 -4.34
CA ALA A 139 11.71 -9.83 -3.76
C ALA A 139 11.94 -10.65 -2.48
N SER A 140 13.10 -11.28 -2.34
CA SER A 140 13.47 -12.06 -1.15
C SER A 140 13.88 -11.22 0.06
N VAL A 141 14.01 -9.89 -0.07
CA VAL A 141 14.38 -9.02 1.05
C VAL A 141 13.19 -8.93 2.01
N PRO A 142 13.32 -9.43 3.26
CA PRO A 142 12.18 -9.49 4.17
C PRO A 142 11.87 -8.12 4.77
N VAL A 143 10.58 -7.82 4.93
CA VAL A 143 10.12 -6.67 5.72
C VAL A 143 10.64 -6.79 7.15
N GLY A 144 11.20 -5.70 7.67
CA GLY A 144 11.84 -5.62 8.97
C GLY A 144 13.36 -5.84 8.95
N ALA A 145 13.95 -6.34 7.85
CA ALA A 145 15.41 -6.40 7.76
C ALA A 145 16.03 -5.00 7.70
N THR A 146 17.21 -4.86 8.31
CA THR A 146 18.07 -3.70 8.08
C THR A 146 18.87 -3.98 6.83
N ILE A 147 18.83 -3.05 5.86
CA ILE A 147 19.66 -3.18 4.66
C ILE A 147 20.51 -1.94 4.48
N GLU A 148 21.69 -2.15 3.90
CA GLU A 148 22.47 -1.10 3.27
C GLU A 148 22.24 -1.19 1.75
N ALA A 149 22.05 -0.05 1.11
CA ALA A 149 21.93 0.04 -0.33
C ALA A 149 22.77 1.20 -0.85
N THR A 150 23.57 0.91 -1.88
CA THR A 150 24.33 1.91 -2.62
C THR A 150 23.71 2.09 -3.99
N GLY A 151 23.40 3.33 -4.35
CA GLY A 151 22.73 3.66 -5.60
C GLY A 151 22.76 5.14 -5.89
N TYR A 152 22.19 5.53 -7.03
CA TYR A 152 22.16 6.92 -7.44
C TYR A 152 20.91 7.61 -6.93
N PHE A 153 21.08 8.71 -6.20
CA PHE A 153 19.96 9.54 -5.79
C PHE A 153 19.35 10.23 -7.00
N LEU A 154 18.02 10.18 -7.13
CA LEU A 154 17.30 10.73 -8.27
C LEU A 154 16.52 12.00 -7.91
N MET A 155 15.66 11.92 -6.91
CA MET A 155 14.75 12.99 -6.53
C MET A 155 14.15 12.78 -5.14
N ILE A 156 13.52 13.82 -4.60
CA ILE A 156 12.50 13.67 -3.57
C ILE A 156 11.15 13.48 -4.25
N ARG A 157 10.38 12.44 -3.91
CA ARG A 157 8.99 12.27 -4.35
C ARG A 157 8.02 12.58 -3.21
N GLN A 158 6.78 12.89 -3.54
CA GLN A 158 5.68 12.93 -2.59
C GLN A 158 4.84 11.66 -2.68
N TYR A 159 4.27 11.24 -1.56
CA TYR A 159 3.28 10.17 -1.51
C TYR A 159 2.30 10.42 -0.37
N TYR A 160 1.10 9.86 -0.45
CA TYR A 160 0.16 9.90 0.66
C TYR A 160 0.50 8.81 1.67
N GLY A 161 0.77 9.21 2.91
CA GLY A 161 0.94 8.28 4.02
C GLY A 161 -0.40 7.74 4.53
N ASP A 162 -0.34 6.90 5.57
CA ASP A 162 -1.53 6.27 6.17
C ASP A 162 -2.54 7.29 6.73
N SER A 163 -2.09 8.48 7.10
CA SER A 163 -2.93 9.60 7.56
C SER A 163 -3.58 10.40 6.43
N GLY A 164 -3.34 10.05 5.17
CA GLY A 164 -3.76 10.84 4.00
C GLY A 164 -2.97 12.12 3.79
N GLN A 165 -1.99 12.43 4.64
CA GLN A 165 -1.12 13.59 4.44
C GLN A 165 -0.01 13.25 3.43
N ALA A 166 0.34 14.25 2.61
CA ALA A 166 1.49 14.15 1.72
C ALA A 166 2.78 14.11 2.54
N ARG A 167 3.62 13.11 2.27
CA ARG A 167 4.93 12.91 2.90
C ARG A 167 6.02 12.86 1.83
N PRO A 168 7.22 13.40 2.10
CA PRO A 168 8.35 13.25 1.20
C PRO A 168 9.02 11.88 1.36
N ALA A 169 9.60 11.38 0.27
CA ALA A 169 10.52 10.26 0.29
C ALA A 169 11.67 10.50 -0.68
N ALA A 170 12.90 10.20 -0.26
CA ALA A 170 14.03 10.13 -1.18
C ALA A 170 13.83 8.95 -2.15
N LEU A 171 14.25 9.11 -3.40
CA LEU A 171 14.22 8.06 -4.41
C LEU A 171 15.64 7.76 -4.89
N ILE A 172 16.05 6.51 -4.74
CA ILE A 172 17.38 6.02 -5.14
C ILE A 172 17.19 4.84 -6.09
N VAL A 173 17.97 4.82 -7.17
CA VAL A 173 18.03 3.70 -8.11
C VAL A 173 19.32 2.92 -7.88
N SER A 174 19.22 1.61 -7.69
CA SER A 174 20.35 0.75 -7.32
C SER A 174 20.27 -0.60 -8.05
N PRO A 175 21.37 -1.33 -8.25
CA PRO A 175 21.29 -2.73 -8.68
C PRO A 175 20.54 -3.60 -7.69
N GLY A 176 20.84 -3.46 -6.40
CA GLY A 176 20.34 -4.32 -5.33
C GLY A 176 20.88 -3.88 -3.96
N PRO A 177 20.47 -4.55 -2.86
CA PRO A 177 21.06 -4.29 -1.55
C PRO A 177 22.55 -4.67 -1.53
N THR A 178 23.40 -3.83 -0.92
CA THR A 178 24.83 -4.12 -0.72
C THR A 178 25.07 -4.97 0.51
N LEU A 179 24.24 -4.81 1.54
CA LEU A 179 24.26 -5.60 2.76
C LEU A 179 22.83 -5.87 3.22
N ILE A 180 22.57 -7.08 3.68
CA ILE A 180 21.30 -7.45 4.31
C ILE A 180 21.59 -7.97 5.72
N GLU A 181 21.33 -7.13 6.71
CA GLU A 181 21.34 -7.51 8.10
C GLU A 181 19.93 -7.94 8.50
N ARG A 182 19.78 -9.25 8.72
CA ARG A 182 18.49 -9.81 9.11
C ARG A 182 18.19 -9.39 10.54
N ALA A 183 17.29 -8.42 10.72
CA ALA A 183 16.76 -8.10 12.03
C ALA A 183 16.13 -9.37 12.63
N ALA A 184 16.39 -9.63 13.91
CA ALA A 184 15.89 -10.77 14.65
C ALA A 184 14.37 -10.91 14.49
N ALA A 185 13.90 -12.16 14.58
CA ALA A 185 12.51 -12.58 14.39
C ALA A 185 11.52 -11.49 14.82
N ARG A 186 10.73 -11.03 13.83
CA ARG A 186 9.54 -10.17 13.92
C ARG A 186 9.09 -10.04 15.38
N PRO A 187 9.14 -8.86 16.02
CA PRO A 187 8.53 -8.72 17.33
C PRO A 187 7.08 -9.15 17.14
N THR A 188 6.71 -10.28 17.75
CA THR A 188 5.33 -10.72 17.88
C THR A 188 4.61 -9.52 18.46
N SER A 189 3.89 -8.78 17.61
CA SER A 189 3.17 -7.61 18.05
C SER A 189 2.12 -8.13 19.02
N LYS A 190 2.42 -8.07 20.32
CA LYS A 190 1.48 -8.45 21.39
C LYS A 190 0.15 -7.73 21.20
N GLN A 191 0.18 -6.56 20.56
CA GLN A 191 -0.98 -5.77 20.16
C GLN A 191 -1.89 -6.47 19.13
N SER A 192 -1.34 -7.22 18.15
CA SER A 192 -2.13 -8.01 17.22
C SER A 192 -2.79 -9.20 17.89
N GLU A 193 -2.07 -9.90 18.78
CA GLU A 193 -2.63 -11.04 19.53
C GLU A 193 -3.72 -10.59 20.50
N GLN A 194 -3.52 -9.45 21.15
CA GLN A 194 -4.49 -8.87 22.08
C GLN A 194 -5.74 -8.38 21.33
N THR A 195 -5.57 -7.77 20.15
CA THR A 195 -6.71 -7.37 19.29
C THR A 195 -7.47 -8.60 18.80
N LEU A 196 -6.77 -9.65 18.36
CA LEU A 196 -7.40 -10.91 17.95
C LEU A 196 -8.16 -11.58 19.11
N ALA A 197 -7.56 -11.61 20.30
CA ALA A 197 -8.18 -12.16 21.51
C ALA A 197 -9.45 -11.39 21.90
N TRP A 198 -9.46 -10.06 21.78
CA TRP A 198 -10.66 -9.24 21.99
C TRP A 198 -11.76 -9.54 20.96
N PHE A 199 -11.41 -9.71 19.69
CA PHE A 199 -12.36 -10.11 18.65
C PHE A 199 -12.99 -11.48 18.94
N PHE A 200 -12.18 -12.48 19.28
CA PHE A 200 -12.68 -13.81 19.65
C PHE A 200 -13.52 -13.77 20.94
N GLY A 201 -13.13 -12.97 21.92
CA GLY A 201 -13.89 -12.75 23.15
C GLY A 201 -15.27 -12.16 22.86
N ALA A 202 -15.34 -11.10 22.06
CA ALA A 202 -16.60 -10.48 21.66
C ALA A 202 -17.51 -11.45 20.88
N LEU A 203 -16.93 -12.23 19.96
CA LEU A 203 -17.64 -13.25 19.18
C LEU A 203 -18.25 -14.32 20.09
N LEU A 204 -17.48 -14.84 21.05
CA LEU A 204 -17.93 -15.85 22.01
C LEU A 204 -19.06 -15.33 22.90
N VAL A 205 -18.93 -14.11 23.43
CA VAL A 205 -19.97 -13.48 24.25
C VAL A 205 -21.25 -13.27 23.44
N GLY A 206 -21.14 -12.79 22.20
CA GLY A 206 -22.28 -12.63 21.30
C GLY A 206 -22.99 -13.95 21.00
N LEU A 207 -22.23 -15.01 20.71
CA LEU A 207 -22.77 -16.35 20.47
C LEU A 207 -23.49 -16.89 21.72
N LEU A 208 -22.90 -16.69 22.89
CA LEU A 208 -23.46 -17.17 24.16
C LEU A 208 -24.77 -16.42 24.51
N LEU A 209 -24.82 -15.12 24.27
CA LEU A 209 -26.06 -14.31 24.37
C LEU A 209 -27.13 -14.81 23.41
N ALA A 210 -26.79 -15.07 22.14
CA ALA A 210 -27.73 -15.60 21.15
C ALA A 210 -28.32 -16.95 21.61
N VAL A 211 -27.48 -17.86 22.12
CA VAL A 211 -27.93 -19.15 22.67
C VAL A 211 -28.85 -18.97 23.87
N VAL A 212 -28.54 -18.05 24.80
CA VAL A 212 -29.38 -17.76 25.96
C VAL A 212 -30.74 -17.19 25.53
N VAL A 213 -30.77 -16.29 24.55
CA VAL A 213 -32.01 -15.73 23.99
C VAL A 213 -32.83 -16.80 23.29
N LEU A 214 -32.22 -17.64 22.44
CA LEU A 214 -32.91 -18.78 21.80
C LEU A 214 -33.46 -19.77 22.82
N ARG A 215 -32.70 -20.10 23.88
CA ARG A 215 -33.16 -20.99 24.95
C ARG A 215 -34.29 -20.39 25.78
N ARG A 216 -34.31 -19.07 25.96
CA ARG A 216 -35.43 -18.38 26.63
C ARG A 216 -36.68 -18.32 25.74
N GLY A 217 -36.52 -18.04 24.45
CA GLY A 217 -37.63 -18.00 23.49
C GLY A 217 -38.30 -19.37 23.31
N THR A 218 -37.50 -20.44 23.24
CA THR A 218 -38.03 -21.82 23.12
C THR A 218 -38.73 -22.34 24.39
N ARG A 219 -38.39 -21.81 25.58
CA ARG A 219 -39.11 -22.15 26.82
C ARG A 219 -40.46 -21.45 26.94
N ALA A 220 -40.61 -20.25 26.35
CA ALA A 220 -41.89 -19.53 26.34
C ALA A 220 -42.87 -20.08 25.30
N ALA A 221 -42.38 -20.80 24.29
CA ALA A 221 -43.18 -21.45 23.28
C ALA A 221 -43.08 -22.98 23.39
N ARG A 222 -43.53 -23.56 24.52
CA ARG A 222 -44.14 -24.89 24.43
C ARG A 222 -45.46 -24.68 23.67
N VAL A 223 -45.37 -24.64 22.35
CA VAL A 223 -46.54 -24.85 21.50
C VAL A 223 -47.09 -26.18 21.94
N GLU A 224 -48.25 -26.15 22.58
CA GLU A 224 -48.94 -27.32 23.09
C GLU A 224 -49.39 -28.13 21.86
N VAL A 225 -48.51 -29.01 21.37
CA VAL A 225 -48.76 -29.80 20.16
C VAL A 225 -50.00 -30.69 20.34
N GLY A 226 -50.39 -30.98 21.58
CA GLY A 226 -51.65 -31.66 21.90
C GLY A 226 -52.92 -30.81 21.71
N ALA A 227 -52.81 -29.48 21.76
CA ALA A 227 -53.90 -28.56 21.49
C ALA A 227 -54.03 -28.19 20.00
N LEU A 228 -53.03 -28.57 19.17
CA LEU A 228 -53.17 -28.62 17.71
C LEU A 228 -54.05 -29.83 17.34
N HIS A 229 -55.33 -29.80 17.73
CA HIS A 229 -56.33 -30.61 17.07
C HIS A 229 -56.43 -30.11 15.63
N ALA A 230 -56.07 -30.97 14.68
CA ALA A 230 -56.39 -30.73 13.30
C ALA A 230 -57.92 -30.58 13.22
N SER A 231 -58.40 -29.35 13.03
CA SER A 231 -59.82 -29.04 12.87
C SER A 231 -60.41 -29.65 11.59
N ARG A 232 -59.57 -30.33 10.81
CA ARG A 232 -59.93 -31.06 9.59
C ARG A 232 -59.22 -32.42 9.57
N PRO A 233 -59.90 -33.50 9.15
CA PRO A 233 -59.25 -34.78 8.93
C PRO A 233 -58.11 -34.63 7.91
N ALA A 234 -57.00 -35.33 8.13
CA ALA A 234 -55.88 -35.34 7.20
C ALA A 234 -56.38 -35.76 5.81
N PRO A 235 -56.11 -34.98 4.75
CA PRO A 235 -56.48 -35.36 3.40
C PRO A 235 -55.78 -36.66 3.05
N LEU A 236 -56.54 -37.62 2.52
CA LEU A 236 -56.05 -38.97 2.18
C LEU A 236 -55.08 -38.95 0.99
N SER A 237 -54.98 -37.83 0.27
CA SER A 237 -54.20 -37.68 -0.95
C SER A 237 -53.66 -36.26 -1.09
N VAL A 238 -52.35 -36.15 -1.35
CA VAL A 238 -51.67 -34.88 -1.67
C VAL A 238 -52.20 -34.28 -2.98
N ALA A 239 -52.74 -35.11 -3.88
CA ALA A 239 -53.28 -34.66 -5.15
C ALA A 239 -54.54 -33.79 -4.97
N ASP A 240 -55.37 -34.09 -3.98
CA ASP A 240 -56.63 -33.35 -3.72
C ASP A 240 -56.35 -31.97 -3.10
N ASP A 241 -55.27 -31.84 -2.34
CA ASP A 241 -54.81 -30.55 -1.81
C ASP A 241 -54.21 -29.67 -2.90
N LEU A 242 -53.40 -30.25 -3.81
CA LEU A 242 -52.86 -29.52 -4.95
C LEU A 242 -53.97 -29.06 -5.90
N ALA A 243 -54.99 -29.90 -6.15
CA ALA A 243 -56.13 -29.53 -6.98
C ALA A 243 -56.97 -28.39 -6.37
N ARG A 244 -57.20 -28.42 -5.05
CA ARG A 244 -57.88 -27.32 -4.35
C ARG A 244 -57.10 -26.01 -4.39
N TRP A 245 -55.79 -26.08 -4.13
CA TRP A 245 -54.93 -24.90 -4.16
C TRP A 245 -54.91 -24.25 -5.55
N ALA A 246 -54.86 -25.06 -6.61
CA ALA A 246 -54.95 -24.56 -7.99
C ALA A 246 -56.29 -23.87 -8.27
N ALA A 247 -57.41 -24.43 -7.80
CA ALA A 247 -58.73 -23.83 -7.98
C ALA A 247 -58.91 -22.50 -7.21
N GLU A 248 -58.26 -22.34 -6.04
CA GLU A 248 -58.28 -21.10 -5.27
C GLU A 248 -57.45 -19.99 -5.94
N GLN A 249 -56.30 -20.34 -6.53
CA GLN A 249 -55.51 -19.42 -7.37
C GLN A 249 -56.31 -18.89 -8.56
N GLU A 250 -57.06 -19.75 -9.25
CA GLU A 250 -57.90 -19.35 -10.38
C GLU A 250 -59.07 -18.44 -9.96
N ARG A 251 -59.70 -18.70 -8.81
CA ARG A 251 -60.75 -17.82 -8.27
C ARG A 251 -60.22 -16.46 -7.82
N GLY A 252 -59.06 -16.43 -7.16
CA GLY A 252 -58.41 -15.18 -6.75
C GLY A 252 -58.01 -14.32 -7.95
N ARG A 253 -57.64 -14.95 -9.06
CA ARG A 253 -57.28 -14.26 -10.32
C ARG A 253 -58.49 -13.71 -11.08
N ASN A 254 -59.65 -14.37 -10.99
CA ASN A 254 -60.87 -13.95 -11.69
C ASN A 254 -61.78 -13.00 -10.88
N GLY A 255 -61.59 -12.91 -9.55
CA GLY A 255 -62.38 -12.02 -8.68
C GLY A 255 -61.80 -10.61 -8.48
N GLY A 256 -60.71 -10.27 -9.17
CA GLY A 256 -60.01 -8.99 -9.06
C GLY A 256 -60.16 -8.06 -10.28
N ALA A 257 -61.24 -8.22 -11.06
CA ALA A 257 -61.60 -7.37 -12.20
C ALA A 257 -62.85 -6.54 -11.88
#